data_AF-A0A452ZBH7-F1
#
_entry.id   AF-A0A452ZBH7-F1
#
_cell.length_a   1.000
_cell.length_b   1.000
_cell.length_c   1.000
_cell.angle_alpha   90.00
_cell.angle_beta   90.00
_cell.angle_gamma   90.00
#
_symmetry.space_group_name_H-M   'P 1'
#
loop_
_entity.id
_entity.type
_entity.pdbx_description
1 polymer ?
#
loop_
_entity_poly.entity_id
_entity_poly.type
_entity_poly.pdbx_seq_one_letter_code
_entity_poly.pdbx_strand_id
1 'polypeptide(L)'
;MDSDTGESLPAALLPYCGRSLLEGLMRDLQAREFLHFKIFGKQCITPVAVMTSSVKNNHEHIVAICERLEWFGRGRENFRLFEQPLVPVVNAEDGKWLISESLLPVGKPGGHGAIWKLACDRGVFEWLYRHGRKGATVRQVSNVVAATDLTLMALAGIGLRHNKKLGFASCERRPGATEGVNVLIEKQNLDGLWEYGITCIEYTEFEKYGISEPTATNGSLQASYPANTNILYVDLQAAQEVGSRKNASCLPGIVLNLKKAVSYVDHLGFECSAAGGRLECTMQNIADNFMNTYSYRCSKGIESELDTFIVYNERKKVTSSAKRKLKSEDRSLHQTPEGSLLDIMRNAHDLLSSCSIEVPEVKDNNEYLHSGLPFIIFLHPALGPFWDIVKQKVHRWLHL
;
A
#
# COMPACT_ATOMS: atom_id res chain seq x y z
N MET A 1 -13.97 -12.05 11.90
CA MET A 1 -15.40 -11.82 11.67
C MET A 1 -15.92 -11.11 12.89
N ASP A 2 -16.96 -10.32 12.73
CA ASP A 2 -17.72 -9.78 13.85
C ASP A 2 -18.31 -10.96 14.64
N SER A 3 -18.18 -10.96 15.96
CA SER A 3 -18.65 -12.06 16.81
C SER A 3 -20.17 -12.14 16.90
N ASP A 4 -20.85 -11.02 16.66
CA ASP A 4 -22.27 -10.86 16.93
C ASP A 4 -23.06 -10.96 15.62
N THR A 5 -22.51 -10.44 14.52
CA THR A 5 -23.16 -10.46 13.19
C THR A 5 -22.62 -11.52 12.24
N GLY A 6 -21.45 -12.11 12.52
CA GLY A 6 -20.78 -13.05 11.62
C GLY A 6 -20.19 -12.41 10.36
N GLU A 7 -20.33 -11.10 10.18
CA GLU A 7 -19.85 -10.39 9.00
C GLU A 7 -18.31 -10.29 8.95
N SER A 8 -17.78 -10.16 7.74
CA SER A 8 -16.35 -9.92 7.56
C SER A 8 -15.99 -8.48 7.93
N LEU A 9 -15.24 -8.30 9.01
CA LEU A 9 -14.75 -6.98 9.43
C LEU A 9 -13.76 -6.37 8.41
N PRO A 10 -13.65 -5.03 8.36
CA PRO A 10 -12.59 -4.32 7.64
C PRO A 10 -11.20 -4.82 8.02
N ALA A 11 -10.27 -4.84 7.05
CA ALA A 11 -8.88 -5.24 7.30
C ALA A 11 -8.22 -4.41 8.41
N ALA A 12 -8.55 -3.12 8.49
CA ALA A 12 -8.06 -2.22 9.52
C ALA A 12 -8.38 -2.67 10.96
N LEU A 13 -9.49 -3.39 11.15
CA LEU A 13 -9.94 -3.92 12.45
C LEU A 13 -9.37 -5.31 12.77
N LEU A 14 -8.63 -5.94 11.85
CA LEU A 14 -8.04 -7.26 12.09
C LEU A 14 -7.18 -7.23 13.37
N PRO A 15 -7.52 -8.03 14.40
CA PRO A 15 -6.67 -8.18 15.56
C PRO A 15 -5.35 -8.83 15.15
N TYR A 16 -4.25 -8.13 15.37
CA TYR A 16 -2.91 -8.50 14.98
C TYR A 16 -1.95 -8.20 16.14
N CYS A 17 -1.42 -9.26 16.76
CA CYS A 17 -0.53 -9.17 17.92
C CYS A 17 -1.11 -8.30 19.07
N GLY A 18 -2.40 -8.48 19.36
CA GLY A 18 -3.11 -7.80 20.45
C GLY A 18 -3.61 -6.39 20.14
N ARG A 19 -3.51 -5.90 18.89
CA ARG A 19 -4.00 -4.58 18.46
C ARG A 19 -4.64 -4.66 17.09
N SER A 20 -5.47 -3.70 16.71
CA SER A 20 -5.92 -3.60 15.31
C SER A 20 -4.76 -3.22 14.38
N LEU A 21 -4.88 -3.54 13.08
CA LEU A 21 -3.89 -3.08 12.09
C LEU A 21 -3.78 -1.55 12.07
N LEU A 22 -4.90 -0.82 12.16
CA LEU A 22 -4.89 0.64 12.21
C LEU A 22 -4.11 1.19 13.42
N GLU A 23 -4.32 0.61 14.61
CA GLU A 23 -3.53 0.94 15.80
C GLU A 23 -2.03 0.74 15.58
N GLY A 24 -1.65 -0.37 14.94
CA GLY A 24 -0.26 -0.64 14.57
C GLY A 24 0.35 0.50 13.72
N LEU A 25 -0.35 0.91 12.66
CA LEU A 25 0.12 2.01 11.80
C LEU A 25 0.26 3.34 12.54
N MET A 26 -0.66 3.63 13.47
CA MET A 26 -0.61 4.86 14.26
C MET A 26 0.55 4.84 15.25
N ARG A 27 0.82 3.69 15.87
CA ARG A 27 1.99 3.52 16.75
C ARG A 27 3.30 3.69 16.01
N ASP A 28 3.41 3.17 14.79
CA ASP A 28 4.59 3.38 13.94
C ASP A 28 4.80 4.86 13.60
N LEU A 29 3.71 5.58 13.32
CA LEU A 29 3.75 7.02 13.04
C LEU A 29 4.21 7.82 14.26
N GLN A 30 3.64 7.53 15.42
CA GLN A 30 4.03 8.15 16.69
C GLN A 30 5.49 7.87 17.04
N ALA A 31 6.03 6.70 16.71
CA ALA A 31 7.45 6.40 16.91
C ALA A 31 8.37 7.33 16.11
N ARG A 32 7.99 7.67 14.87
CA ARG A 32 8.72 8.63 14.02
C ARG A 32 8.61 10.07 14.55
N GLU A 33 7.42 10.47 14.99
CA GLU A 33 7.21 11.80 15.60
C GLU A 33 7.99 11.95 16.90
N PHE A 34 8.03 10.89 17.71
CA PHE A 34 8.83 10.86 18.93
C PHE A 34 10.32 10.93 18.61
N LEU A 35 10.80 10.20 17.60
CA LEU A 35 12.18 10.31 17.16
C LEU A 35 12.51 11.73 16.68
N HIS A 36 11.63 12.35 15.88
CA HIS A 36 11.78 13.74 15.46
C HIS A 36 11.90 14.68 16.67
N PHE A 37 11.01 14.54 17.67
CA PHE A 37 11.11 15.30 18.91
C PHE A 37 12.44 15.08 19.64
N LYS A 38 12.94 13.84 19.70
CA LYS A 38 14.23 13.54 20.34
C LYS A 38 15.43 14.14 19.62
N ILE A 39 15.39 14.24 18.28
CA ILE A 39 16.49 14.80 17.48
C ILE A 39 16.45 16.32 17.47
N PHE A 40 15.27 16.92 17.32
CA PHE A 40 15.11 18.36 17.03
C PHE A 40 14.50 19.18 18.17
N GLY A 41 14.11 18.54 19.28
CA GLY A 41 13.46 19.20 20.42
C GLY A 41 12.05 19.74 20.12
N LYS A 42 11.49 19.43 18.94
CA LYS A 42 10.19 19.95 18.49
C LYS A 42 9.21 18.81 18.25
N GLN A 43 8.10 18.83 18.98
CA GLN A 43 7.00 17.91 18.76
C GLN A 43 6.26 18.28 17.46
N CYS A 44 5.86 17.26 16.71
CA CYS A 44 5.04 17.42 15.52
C CYS A 44 3.95 16.34 15.50
N ILE A 45 2.77 16.71 15.00
CA ILE A 45 1.68 15.78 14.73
C ILE A 45 1.50 15.75 13.22
N THR A 46 1.67 14.57 12.65
CA THR A 46 1.50 14.31 11.23
C THR A 46 0.01 14.09 10.96
N PRO A 47 -0.64 14.89 10.10
CA PRO A 47 -2.03 14.68 9.75
C PRO A 47 -2.22 13.35 9.01
N VAL A 48 -3.32 12.66 9.28
CA VAL A 48 -3.66 11.36 8.69
C VAL A 48 -4.96 11.46 7.90
N ALA A 49 -4.88 11.23 6.59
CA ALA A 49 -6.05 11.12 5.73
C ALA A 49 -6.32 9.64 5.42
N VAL A 50 -7.58 9.20 5.53
CA VAL A 50 -7.97 7.80 5.30
C VAL A 50 -9.15 7.73 4.35
N MET A 51 -8.95 7.04 3.22
CA MET A 51 -10.04 6.69 2.32
C MET A 51 -10.70 5.39 2.78
N THR A 52 -12.01 5.41 3.01
CA THR A 52 -12.81 4.24 3.43
C THR A 52 -13.80 3.82 2.34
N SER A 53 -14.66 2.83 2.62
CA SER A 53 -15.79 2.42 1.78
C SER A 53 -17.04 2.16 2.65
N SER A 54 -18.23 2.22 2.07
CA SER A 54 -19.48 1.78 2.72
C SER A 54 -19.60 0.25 2.82
N VAL A 55 -18.90 -0.49 1.95
CA VAL A 55 -18.95 -1.95 1.94
C VAL A 55 -18.59 -2.49 3.31
N LYS A 56 -19.47 -3.34 3.87
CA LYS A 56 -19.31 -3.96 5.20
C LYS A 56 -19.16 -2.93 6.32
N ASN A 57 -19.89 -1.82 6.22
CA ASN A 57 -19.93 -0.76 7.23
C ASN A 57 -18.53 -0.22 7.60
N ASN A 58 -17.60 -0.24 6.63
CA ASN A 58 -16.18 -0.01 6.88
C ASN A 58 -15.91 1.42 7.33
N HIS A 59 -16.62 2.42 6.79
CA HIS A 59 -16.47 3.80 7.25
C HIS A 59 -16.81 3.95 8.75
N GLU A 60 -17.96 3.42 9.16
CA GLU A 60 -18.49 3.47 10.51
C GLU A 60 -17.58 2.74 11.49
N HIS A 61 -17.09 1.56 11.10
CA HIS A 61 -16.12 0.81 11.88
C HIS A 61 -14.80 1.57 12.10
N ILE A 62 -14.30 2.28 11.08
CA ILE A 62 -13.09 3.11 11.19
C ILE A 62 -13.33 4.34 12.07
N VAL A 63 -14.49 4.99 11.95
CA VAL A 63 -14.87 6.10 12.83
C VAL A 63 -14.94 5.62 14.28
N ALA A 64 -15.62 4.51 14.54
CA ALA A 64 -15.83 3.97 15.88
C ALA A 64 -14.50 3.62 16.58
N ILE A 65 -13.53 3.02 15.87
CA ILE A 65 -12.21 2.74 16.47
C ILE A 65 -11.42 4.01 16.74
N CYS A 66 -11.47 5.01 15.84
CA CYS A 66 -10.85 6.31 16.06
C CYS A 66 -11.44 6.99 17.30
N GLU A 67 -12.76 7.03 17.45
CA GLU A 67 -13.44 7.65 18.60
C GLU A 67 -13.16 6.89 19.90
N ARG A 68 -13.30 5.56 19.89
CA ARG A 68 -13.03 4.70 21.07
C ARG A 68 -11.60 4.86 21.59
N LEU A 69 -10.64 5.08 20.70
CA LEU A 69 -9.23 5.26 21.05
C LEU A 69 -8.84 6.74 21.12
N GLU A 70 -9.81 7.65 21.26
CA GLU A 70 -9.61 9.09 21.41
C GLU A 70 -8.68 9.69 20.33
N TRP A 71 -8.91 9.28 19.08
CA TRP A 71 -8.12 9.62 17.90
C TRP A 71 -6.62 9.32 18.11
N PHE A 72 -6.35 8.21 18.81
CA PHE A 72 -5.01 7.74 19.18
C PHE A 72 -4.20 8.78 19.98
N GLY A 73 -4.87 9.67 20.71
CA GLY A 73 -4.25 10.79 21.43
C GLY A 73 -3.69 11.89 20.53
N ARG A 74 -4.15 11.97 19.27
CA ARG A 74 -3.65 12.93 18.26
C ARG A 74 -4.62 14.08 18.00
N GLY A 75 -5.84 14.01 18.53
CA GLY A 75 -6.92 14.97 18.23
C GLY A 75 -7.63 14.68 16.91
N ARG A 76 -8.95 14.92 16.88
CA ARG A 76 -9.81 14.67 15.72
C ARG A 76 -9.43 15.53 14.52
N GLU A 77 -8.96 16.75 14.77
CA GLU A 77 -8.56 17.74 13.77
C GLU A 77 -7.38 17.28 12.91
N ASN A 78 -6.56 16.34 13.43
CA ASN A 78 -5.44 15.73 12.73
C ASN A 78 -5.82 14.49 11.92
N PHE A 79 -7.11 14.18 11.82
CA PHE A 79 -7.65 13.12 10.97
C PHE A 79 -8.65 13.64 9.93
N ARG A 80 -8.58 13.08 8.73
CA ARG A 80 -9.55 13.32 7.67
C ARG A 80 -10.00 12.00 7.05
N LEU A 81 -11.18 11.54 7.45
CA LEU A 81 -11.82 10.37 6.85
C LEU A 81 -12.68 10.82 5.66
N PHE A 82 -12.59 10.11 4.55
CA PHE A 82 -13.41 10.36 3.37
C PHE A 82 -13.73 9.06 2.66
N GLU A 83 -14.93 8.96 2.12
CA GLU A 83 -15.46 7.68 1.65
C GLU A 83 -15.49 7.60 0.13
N GLN A 84 -15.06 6.44 -0.39
CA GLN A 84 -15.15 6.16 -1.82
C GLN A 84 -16.56 5.70 -2.22
N PRO A 85 -17.05 6.10 -3.41
CA PRO A 85 -18.35 5.67 -3.89
C PRO A 85 -18.34 4.20 -4.32
N LEU A 86 -19.53 3.62 -4.39
CA LEU A 86 -19.77 2.38 -5.12
C LEU A 86 -20.00 2.69 -6.60
N VAL A 87 -19.47 1.83 -7.46
CA VAL A 87 -19.67 1.87 -8.91
C VAL A 87 -20.53 0.69 -9.36
N PRO A 88 -21.36 0.86 -10.41
CA PRO A 88 -22.22 -0.20 -10.89
C PRO A 88 -21.41 -1.37 -11.45
N VAL A 89 -21.89 -2.58 -11.19
CA VAL A 89 -21.38 -3.81 -11.79
C VAL A 89 -22.09 -4.06 -13.12
N VAL A 90 -21.33 -4.35 -14.16
CA VAL A 90 -21.81 -4.72 -15.49
C VAL A 90 -21.73 -6.24 -15.69
N ASN A 91 -22.74 -6.80 -16.35
CA ASN A 91 -22.76 -8.18 -16.82
C ASN A 91 -21.77 -8.35 -17.99
N ALA A 92 -21.01 -9.45 -17.99
CA ALA A 92 -20.01 -9.72 -19.02
C ALA A 92 -20.61 -10.11 -20.38
N GLU A 93 -21.84 -10.64 -20.42
CA GLU A 93 -22.51 -11.11 -21.62
C GLU A 93 -23.16 -9.97 -22.40
N ASP A 94 -23.96 -9.14 -21.73
CA ASP A 94 -24.80 -8.12 -22.39
C ASP A 94 -24.44 -6.66 -22.03
N GLY A 95 -23.45 -6.47 -21.15
CA GLY A 95 -22.97 -5.15 -20.73
C GLY A 95 -23.96 -4.35 -19.87
N LYS A 96 -25.11 -4.92 -19.51
CA LYS A 96 -26.10 -4.24 -18.67
C LYS A 96 -25.69 -4.22 -17.21
N TRP A 97 -26.25 -3.29 -16.46
CA TRP A 97 -26.07 -3.26 -15.01
C TRP A 97 -26.74 -4.47 -14.37
N LEU A 98 -26.05 -5.11 -13.43
CA LEU A 98 -26.68 -6.07 -12.55
C LEU A 98 -27.59 -5.29 -11.58
N ILE A 99 -28.83 -5.75 -11.43
CA ILE A 99 -29.87 -5.09 -10.63
C ILE A 99 -30.15 -5.93 -9.39
N SER A 100 -30.16 -5.28 -8.23
CA SER A 100 -30.44 -5.90 -6.93
C SER A 100 -31.95 -5.96 -6.62
N GLU A 101 -32.33 -6.65 -5.53
CA GLU A 101 -33.69 -6.70 -4.96
C GLU A 101 -34.39 -5.34 -4.91
N SER A 102 -33.65 -4.32 -4.49
CA SER A 102 -34.12 -2.93 -4.37
C SER A 102 -34.31 -2.18 -5.70
N LEU A 103 -34.19 -2.85 -6.84
CA LEU A 103 -34.12 -2.25 -8.19
C LEU A 103 -32.96 -1.26 -8.37
N LEU A 104 -31.98 -1.27 -7.46
CA LEU A 104 -30.77 -0.48 -7.56
C LEU A 104 -29.64 -1.27 -8.23
N PRO A 105 -28.72 -0.60 -8.95
CA PRO A 105 -27.54 -1.26 -9.49
C PRO A 105 -26.72 -1.89 -8.38
N VAL A 106 -26.24 -3.12 -8.61
CA VAL A 106 -25.29 -3.77 -7.71
C VAL A 106 -24.02 -2.93 -7.68
N GLY A 107 -23.68 -2.39 -6.50
CA GLY A 107 -22.53 -1.53 -6.29
C GLY A 107 -21.31 -2.27 -5.75
N LYS A 108 -20.12 -1.97 -6.28
CA LYS A 108 -18.83 -2.39 -5.70
C LYS A 108 -17.85 -1.22 -5.64
N PRO A 109 -16.80 -1.26 -4.79
CA PRO A 109 -15.81 -0.19 -4.76
C PRO A 109 -15.11 -0.04 -6.12
N GLY A 110 -14.92 1.21 -6.55
CA GLY A 110 -14.32 1.59 -7.84
C GLY A 110 -12.80 1.54 -7.89
N GLY A 111 -12.15 0.88 -6.93
CA GLY A 111 -10.70 0.78 -6.84
C GLY A 111 -10.04 1.95 -6.10
N HIS A 112 -8.82 1.73 -5.64
CA HIS A 112 -8.13 2.67 -4.75
C HIS A 112 -7.58 3.92 -5.47
N GLY A 113 -7.58 3.96 -6.80
CA GLY A 113 -7.20 5.15 -7.58
C GLY A 113 -8.12 6.36 -7.39
N ALA A 114 -9.35 6.13 -6.91
CA ALA A 114 -10.31 7.18 -6.61
C ALA A 114 -9.81 8.16 -5.53
N ILE A 115 -8.81 7.76 -4.75
CA ILE A 115 -8.22 8.56 -3.66
C ILE A 115 -7.81 9.97 -4.12
N TRP A 116 -7.31 10.12 -5.36
CA TRP A 116 -6.80 11.40 -5.84
C TRP A 116 -7.93 12.39 -6.18
N LYS A 117 -8.91 11.94 -6.96
CA LYS A 117 -10.11 12.74 -7.25
C LYS A 117 -10.90 13.06 -5.99
N LEU A 118 -11.08 12.08 -5.11
CA LEU A 118 -11.81 12.27 -3.86
C LEU A 118 -11.08 13.18 -2.88
N ALA A 119 -9.74 13.09 -2.79
CA ALA A 119 -8.97 14.01 -1.97
C ALA A 119 -9.13 15.47 -2.45
N CYS A 120 -9.21 15.69 -3.76
CA CYS A 120 -9.53 16.99 -4.33
C CYS A 120 -10.96 17.42 -3.99
N ASP A 121 -11.96 16.60 -4.32
CA ASP A 121 -13.38 16.97 -4.16
C ASP A 121 -13.78 17.18 -2.70
N ARG A 122 -13.13 16.47 -1.76
CA ARG A 122 -13.43 16.54 -0.33
C ARG A 122 -12.55 17.54 0.43
N GLY A 123 -11.74 18.32 -0.28
CA GLY A 123 -10.88 19.35 0.29
C GLY A 123 -9.75 18.80 1.18
N VAL A 124 -9.29 17.57 0.91
CA VAL A 124 -8.26 16.89 1.71
C VAL A 124 -6.89 17.49 1.44
N PHE A 125 -6.59 17.86 0.18
CA PHE A 125 -5.33 18.54 -0.16
C PHE A 125 -5.22 19.89 0.55
N GLU A 126 -6.27 20.70 0.50
CA GLU A 126 -6.37 21.98 1.19
C GLU A 126 -6.20 21.82 2.70
N TRP A 127 -6.82 20.79 3.28
CA TRP A 127 -6.64 20.44 4.67
C TRP A 127 -5.18 20.07 5.01
N LEU A 128 -4.50 19.30 4.16
CA LEU A 128 -3.07 18.99 4.33
C LEU A 128 -2.19 20.24 4.21
N TYR A 129 -2.48 21.16 3.28
CA TYR A 129 -1.75 22.43 3.15
C TYR A 129 -1.90 23.33 4.38
N ARG A 130 -3.09 23.39 4.98
CA ARG A 130 -3.30 24.10 6.26
C ARG A 130 -2.46 23.53 7.40
N HIS A 131 -2.10 22.25 7.33
CA HIS A 131 -1.15 21.62 8.26
C HIS A 131 0.31 21.81 7.84
N GLY A 132 0.60 22.61 6.81
CA GLY A 132 1.94 22.89 6.30
C GLY A 132 2.61 21.71 5.61
N ARG A 133 1.83 20.77 5.06
CA ARG A 133 2.38 19.60 4.36
C ARG A 133 2.62 19.90 2.88
N LYS A 134 3.72 19.40 2.33
CA LYS A 134 4.09 19.50 0.90
C LYS A 134 4.03 18.16 0.16
N GLY A 135 4.39 17.09 0.86
CA GLY A 135 4.32 15.72 0.36
C GLY A 135 3.65 14.80 1.38
N ALA A 136 3.27 13.61 0.93
CA ALA A 136 2.71 12.55 1.77
C ALA A 136 3.28 11.19 1.40
N THR A 137 3.24 10.26 2.36
CA THR A 137 3.37 8.84 2.07
C THR A 137 1.99 8.19 2.04
N VAL A 138 1.73 7.37 1.04
CA VAL A 138 0.45 6.70 0.82
C VAL A 138 0.68 5.20 0.82
N ARG A 139 -0.10 4.46 1.60
CA ARG A 139 0.05 3.00 1.72
C ARG A 139 -1.26 2.30 2.07
N GLN A 140 -1.32 1.01 1.79
CA GLN A 140 -2.43 0.15 2.20
C GLN A 140 -2.33 -0.21 3.69
N VAL A 141 -3.48 -0.28 4.37
CA VAL A 141 -3.55 -0.57 5.83
C VAL A 141 -3.00 -1.94 6.21
N SER A 142 -3.04 -2.89 5.29
CA SER A 142 -2.75 -4.30 5.55
C SER A 142 -1.26 -4.66 5.64
N ASN A 143 -0.36 -3.75 5.24
CA ASN A 143 1.08 -4.01 5.20
C ASN A 143 1.72 -3.64 6.53
N VAL A 144 2.08 -4.65 7.32
CA VAL A 144 2.56 -4.49 8.71
C VAL A 144 4.05 -4.20 8.82
N VAL A 145 4.82 -4.40 7.75
CA VAL A 145 6.28 -4.19 7.74
C VAL A 145 6.71 -2.90 7.04
N ALA A 146 5.79 -2.18 6.40
CA ALA A 146 6.09 -0.97 5.61
C ALA A 146 6.85 0.13 6.37
N ALA A 147 6.85 0.10 7.71
CA ALA A 147 7.47 1.09 8.58
C ALA A 147 8.56 0.52 9.49
N THR A 148 8.98 -0.74 9.31
CA THR A 148 9.92 -1.39 10.23
C THR A 148 11.37 -0.99 10.00
N ASP A 149 11.68 -0.28 8.92
CA ASP A 149 13.05 0.13 8.55
C ASP A 149 13.04 1.51 7.85
N LEU A 150 14.18 1.93 7.29
CA LEU A 150 14.42 3.22 6.65
C LEU A 150 13.60 3.45 5.36
N THR A 151 13.07 2.41 4.70
CA THR A 151 12.47 2.50 3.37
C THR A 151 11.44 3.64 3.23
N LEU A 152 10.48 3.72 4.14
CA LEU A 152 9.42 4.75 4.09
C LEU A 152 9.98 6.17 4.26
N MET A 153 11.03 6.32 5.06
CA MET A 153 11.68 7.61 5.30
C MET A 153 12.63 7.99 4.18
N ALA A 154 13.35 7.04 3.60
CA ALA A 154 14.16 7.25 2.40
C ALA A 154 13.26 7.69 1.24
N LEU A 155 12.10 7.04 1.07
CA LEU A 155 11.09 7.39 0.07
C LEU A 155 10.64 8.85 0.22
N ALA A 156 10.20 9.25 1.43
CA ALA A 156 9.80 10.63 1.69
C ALA A 156 10.97 11.64 1.56
N GLY A 157 12.15 11.26 2.05
CA GLY A 157 13.34 12.09 2.06
C GLY A 157 13.86 12.39 0.65
N ILE A 158 13.92 11.40 -0.23
CA ILE A 158 14.29 11.59 -1.64
C ILE A 158 13.26 12.48 -2.34
N GLY A 159 11.98 12.19 -2.14
CA GLY A 159 10.88 12.95 -2.70
C GLY A 159 10.98 14.44 -2.41
N LEU A 160 11.15 14.79 -1.13
CA LEU A 160 11.26 16.18 -0.67
C LEU A 160 12.59 16.82 -1.02
N ARG A 161 13.73 16.11 -0.89
CA ARG A 161 15.07 16.67 -1.12
C ARG A 161 15.31 17.02 -2.58
N HIS A 162 14.76 16.21 -3.49
CA HIS A 162 14.99 16.34 -4.93
C HIS A 162 13.77 16.86 -5.69
N ASN A 163 12.75 17.37 -4.98
CA ASN A 163 11.50 17.89 -5.55
C ASN A 163 10.86 16.93 -6.57
N LYS A 164 10.87 15.63 -6.26
CA LYS A 164 10.25 14.60 -7.11
C LYS A 164 8.74 14.64 -6.92
N LYS A 165 7.98 14.22 -7.93
CA LYS A 165 6.50 14.20 -7.90
C LYS A 165 5.94 12.91 -7.32
N LEU A 166 6.58 11.77 -7.59
CA LEU A 166 6.10 10.46 -7.15
C LEU A 166 7.26 9.49 -6.91
N GLY A 167 7.18 8.71 -5.85
CA GLY A 167 8.15 7.64 -5.56
C GLY A 167 7.46 6.32 -5.27
N PHE A 168 8.08 5.21 -5.66
CA PHE A 168 7.63 3.86 -5.32
C PHE A 168 8.62 3.17 -4.37
N ALA A 169 8.14 2.63 -3.26
CA ALA A 169 8.91 1.60 -2.56
C ALA A 169 8.74 0.26 -3.31
N SER A 170 9.85 -0.35 -3.68
CA SER A 170 9.89 -1.58 -4.47
C SER A 170 10.76 -2.64 -3.81
N CYS A 171 10.60 -3.88 -4.25
CA CYS A 171 11.41 -5.01 -3.80
C CYS A 171 11.52 -6.08 -4.90
N GLU A 172 12.17 -7.19 -4.58
CA GLU A 172 12.25 -8.35 -5.46
C GLU A 172 10.85 -8.86 -5.82
N ARG A 173 10.60 -9.16 -7.11
CA ARG A 173 9.38 -9.85 -7.54
C ARG A 173 9.53 -11.35 -7.28
N ARG A 174 8.51 -11.95 -6.66
CA ARG A 174 8.47 -13.40 -6.43
C ARG A 174 7.64 -14.11 -7.51
N PRO A 175 8.03 -15.32 -7.94
CA PRO A 175 7.21 -16.14 -8.83
C PRO A 175 5.80 -16.36 -8.27
N GLY A 176 4.78 -16.19 -9.10
CA GLY A 176 3.38 -16.37 -8.72
C GLY A 176 2.81 -15.27 -7.80
N ALA A 177 3.55 -14.19 -7.55
CA ALA A 177 3.03 -13.04 -6.81
C ALA A 177 2.01 -12.25 -7.66
N THR A 178 0.89 -11.87 -7.05
CA THR A 178 -0.20 -11.10 -7.69
C THR A 178 -0.02 -9.60 -7.45
N GLU A 179 1.17 -9.09 -7.75
CA GLU A 179 1.54 -7.68 -7.60
C GLU A 179 1.99 -7.11 -8.95
N GLY A 180 1.68 -5.84 -9.20
CA GLY A 180 2.21 -5.13 -10.35
C GLY A 180 3.73 -4.96 -10.29
N VAL A 181 4.31 -4.52 -11.40
CA VAL A 181 5.75 -4.19 -11.47
C VAL A 181 5.96 -2.73 -11.84
N ASN A 182 7.02 -2.15 -11.30
CA ASN A 182 7.47 -0.82 -11.67
C ASN A 182 8.40 -0.91 -12.87
N VAL A 183 8.12 -0.12 -13.90
CA VAL A 183 8.84 -0.11 -15.17
C VAL A 183 9.21 1.32 -15.55
N LEU A 184 10.35 1.47 -16.22
CA LEU A 184 10.65 2.70 -16.95
C LEU A 184 9.95 2.64 -18.31
N ILE A 185 9.05 3.59 -18.56
CA ILE A 185 8.46 3.79 -19.88
C ILE A 185 9.34 4.76 -20.66
N GLU A 186 9.58 4.41 -21.92
CA GLU A 186 10.08 5.28 -22.97
C GLU A 186 9.08 5.22 -24.12
N LYS A 187 8.57 6.37 -24.55
CA LYS A 187 7.65 6.47 -25.70
C LYS A 187 7.78 7.82 -26.40
N GLN A 188 7.34 7.90 -27.65
CA GLN A 188 7.14 9.18 -28.32
C GLN A 188 5.71 9.67 -28.10
N ASN A 189 5.56 10.97 -27.85
CA ASN A 189 4.25 11.62 -27.80
C ASN A 189 3.79 12.07 -29.19
N LEU A 190 2.59 12.65 -29.27
CA LEU A 190 1.99 13.08 -30.55
C LEU A 190 2.79 14.19 -31.25
N ASP A 191 3.59 14.95 -30.51
CA ASP A 191 4.46 16.01 -31.03
C ASP A 191 5.84 15.48 -31.46
N GLY A 192 6.06 14.17 -31.39
CA GLY A 192 7.34 13.51 -31.74
C GLY A 192 8.42 13.65 -30.68
N LEU A 193 8.11 14.23 -29.51
CA LEU A 193 9.02 14.33 -28.37
C LEU A 193 9.08 13.01 -27.60
N TRP A 194 10.20 12.75 -26.94
CA TRP A 194 10.40 11.55 -26.13
C TRP A 194 9.92 11.78 -24.70
N GLU A 195 9.08 10.88 -24.20
CA GLU A 195 8.57 10.89 -22.83
C GLU A 195 9.15 9.72 -22.03
N TYR A 196 9.61 10.05 -20.82
CA TYR A 196 10.17 9.11 -19.86
C TYR A 196 9.49 9.24 -18.50
N GLY A 197 9.27 8.11 -17.85
CA GLY A 197 8.75 8.07 -16.49
C GLY A 197 8.68 6.64 -15.97
N ILE A 198 8.79 6.51 -14.66
CA ILE A 198 8.57 5.25 -13.96
C ILE A 198 7.09 5.15 -13.65
N THR A 199 6.47 4.06 -14.09
CA THR A 199 5.07 3.74 -13.78
C THR A 199 4.92 2.30 -13.30
N CYS A 200 3.69 1.92 -12.96
CA CYS A 200 3.32 0.56 -12.59
C CYS A 200 2.48 -0.10 -13.68
N ILE A 201 2.86 -1.31 -14.08
CA ILE A 201 2.02 -2.22 -14.88
C ILE A 201 1.41 -3.25 -13.93
N GLU A 202 0.09 -3.39 -13.95
CA GLU A 202 -0.60 -4.37 -13.11
C GLU A 202 -0.38 -5.80 -13.59
N TYR A 203 -0.39 -6.76 -12.65
CA TYR A 203 -0.17 -8.17 -12.95
C TYR A 203 -1.19 -8.74 -13.96
N THR A 204 -2.40 -8.19 -13.98
CA THR A 204 -3.45 -8.57 -14.94
C THR A 204 -3.14 -8.14 -16.37
N GLU A 205 -2.19 -7.22 -16.57
CA GLU A 205 -1.77 -6.73 -17.88
C GLU A 205 -0.42 -7.29 -18.34
N PHE A 206 0.23 -8.17 -17.56
CA PHE A 206 1.55 -8.71 -17.93
C PHE A 206 1.56 -9.39 -19.29
N GLU A 207 0.52 -10.14 -19.62
CA GLU A 207 0.37 -10.81 -20.92
C GLU A 207 0.38 -9.80 -22.09
N LYS A 208 -0.34 -8.68 -21.94
CA LYS A 208 -0.39 -7.60 -22.93
C LYS A 208 0.97 -6.96 -23.19
N TYR A 209 1.84 -6.91 -22.18
CA TYR A 209 3.16 -6.30 -22.26
C TYR A 209 4.31 -7.30 -22.38
N GLY A 210 4.03 -8.60 -22.55
CA GLY A 210 5.04 -9.64 -22.69
C GLY A 210 5.94 -9.78 -21.45
N ILE A 211 5.43 -9.44 -20.26
CA ILE A 211 6.17 -9.53 -19.00
C ILE A 211 6.13 -10.98 -18.51
N SER A 212 7.25 -11.68 -18.61
CA SER A 212 7.38 -13.06 -18.15
C SER A 212 7.46 -13.18 -16.63
N GLU A 213 7.10 -14.35 -16.11
CA GLU A 213 7.37 -14.70 -14.72
C GLU A 213 8.89 -14.74 -14.46
N PRO A 214 9.35 -14.29 -13.29
CA PRO A 214 10.75 -14.44 -12.92
C PRO A 214 11.10 -15.94 -12.82
N THR A 215 12.16 -16.35 -13.51
CA THR A 215 12.70 -17.71 -13.40
C THR A 215 13.43 -17.89 -12.08
N ALA A 216 13.21 -19.01 -11.38
CA ALA A 216 13.85 -19.32 -10.10
C ALA A 216 15.38 -19.54 -10.16
N THR A 217 15.99 -19.45 -11.35
CA THR A 217 17.43 -19.58 -11.53
C THR A 217 18.15 -18.28 -11.19
N ASN A 218 18.75 -18.26 -10.00
CA ASN A 218 19.81 -17.32 -9.63
C ASN A 218 20.89 -17.28 -10.72
N GLY A 219 20.88 -16.26 -11.59
CA GLY A 219 22.00 -16.01 -12.50
C GLY A 219 21.65 -15.56 -13.92
N SER A 220 20.41 -15.70 -14.41
CA SER A 220 20.05 -15.11 -15.70
C SER A 220 19.71 -13.63 -15.55
N LEU A 221 20.54 -12.76 -16.14
CA LEU A 221 20.39 -11.30 -16.32
C LEU A 221 19.14 -10.85 -17.10
N GLN A 222 18.05 -11.60 -17.10
CA GLN A 222 16.76 -11.02 -17.45
C GLN A 222 16.38 -10.12 -16.28
N ALA A 223 16.56 -8.81 -16.47
CA ALA A 223 16.24 -7.80 -15.47
C ALA A 223 14.77 -7.95 -15.07
N SER A 224 14.52 -8.60 -13.93
CA SER A 224 13.18 -8.70 -13.38
C SER A 224 12.75 -7.31 -12.94
N TYR A 225 11.63 -6.84 -13.46
CA TYR A 225 11.07 -5.57 -13.03
C TYR A 225 10.74 -5.61 -11.53
N PRO A 226 11.12 -4.57 -10.75
CA PRO A 226 10.84 -4.52 -9.32
C PRO A 226 9.34 -4.62 -9.03
N ALA A 227 8.97 -5.36 -7.99
CA ALA A 227 7.60 -5.45 -7.53
C ALA A 227 7.10 -4.12 -6.97
N ASN A 228 5.92 -3.68 -7.40
CA ASN A 228 5.23 -2.55 -6.81
C ASN A 228 4.58 -2.96 -5.48
N THR A 229 4.94 -2.28 -4.39
CA THR A 229 4.43 -2.58 -3.05
C THR A 229 3.24 -1.71 -2.64
N ASN A 230 2.80 -0.79 -3.49
CA ASN A 230 1.75 0.18 -3.18
C ASN A 230 2.06 1.05 -1.95
N ILE A 231 3.34 1.29 -1.70
CA ILE A 231 3.83 2.32 -0.79
C ILE A 231 4.42 3.42 -1.67
N LEU A 232 3.79 4.59 -1.62
CA LEU A 232 4.10 5.71 -2.49
C LEU A 232 4.57 6.90 -1.66
N TYR A 233 5.51 7.66 -2.21
CA TYR A 233 5.63 9.09 -1.88
C TYR A 233 4.89 9.87 -2.96
N VAL A 234 4.22 10.94 -2.57
CA VAL A 234 3.53 11.83 -3.49
C VAL A 234 3.76 13.29 -3.11
N ASP A 235 4.10 14.10 -4.10
CA ASP A 235 4.00 15.56 -4.00
C ASP A 235 2.52 15.97 -4.03
N LEU A 236 2.09 16.71 -3.01
CA LEU A 236 0.66 17.00 -2.84
C LEU A 236 0.14 17.94 -3.93
N GLN A 237 0.95 18.89 -4.39
CA GLN A 237 0.54 19.81 -5.46
C GLN A 237 0.36 19.05 -6.76
N ALA A 238 1.35 18.24 -7.17
CA ALA A 238 1.27 17.44 -8.37
C ALA A 238 0.07 16.47 -8.35
N ALA A 239 -0.22 15.86 -7.19
CA ALA A 239 -1.39 14.99 -7.06
C ALA A 239 -2.73 15.75 -7.11
N GLN A 240 -2.80 16.94 -6.49
CA GLN A 240 -3.99 17.79 -6.58
C GLN A 240 -4.24 18.24 -8.02
N GLU A 241 -3.20 18.62 -8.75
CA GLU A 241 -3.30 18.99 -10.17
C GLU A 241 -3.94 17.86 -10.99
N VAL A 242 -3.51 16.61 -10.79
CA VAL A 242 -4.14 15.44 -11.44
C VAL A 242 -5.57 15.22 -10.95
N GLY A 243 -5.80 15.26 -9.63
CA GLY A 243 -7.12 15.06 -9.02
C GLY A 243 -8.15 16.11 -9.44
N SER A 244 -7.73 17.32 -9.78
CA SER A 244 -8.62 18.42 -10.19
C SER A 244 -9.07 18.35 -11.65
N ARG A 245 -8.47 17.48 -12.47
CA ARG A 245 -8.78 17.36 -13.90
C ARG A 245 -10.20 16.85 -14.12
N LYS A 246 -10.82 17.32 -15.20
CA LYS A 246 -12.20 16.97 -15.59
C LYS A 246 -12.26 15.84 -16.64
N ASN A 247 -11.22 15.02 -16.69
CA ASN A 247 -11.11 13.90 -17.64
C ASN A 247 -10.65 12.63 -16.90
N ALA A 248 -10.55 11.52 -17.64
CA ALA A 248 -10.22 10.20 -17.07
C ALA A 248 -8.88 10.16 -16.30
N SER A 249 -7.96 11.10 -16.53
CA SER A 249 -6.66 11.07 -15.86
C SER A 249 -6.74 11.32 -14.35
N CYS A 250 -7.84 11.89 -13.84
CA CYS A 250 -8.07 12.04 -12.39
C CYS A 250 -8.42 10.71 -11.69
N LEU A 251 -8.71 9.66 -12.47
CA LEU A 251 -8.96 8.29 -12.02
C LEU A 251 -7.92 7.37 -12.67
N PRO A 252 -6.65 7.41 -12.24
CA PRO A 252 -5.57 6.73 -12.94
C PRO A 252 -5.73 5.20 -12.98
N GLY A 253 -5.17 4.57 -14.02
CA GLY A 253 -5.14 3.11 -14.17
C GLY A 253 -6.52 2.46 -14.24
N ILE A 254 -7.43 3.05 -15.03
CA ILE A 254 -8.78 2.49 -15.23
C ILE A 254 -8.67 1.11 -15.90
N VAL A 255 -9.23 0.10 -15.25
CA VAL A 255 -9.33 -1.27 -15.75
C VAL A 255 -10.73 -1.83 -15.56
N LEU A 256 -11.13 -2.76 -16.42
CA LEU A 256 -12.39 -3.50 -16.30
C LEU A 256 -12.07 -5.00 -16.34
N ASN A 257 -12.23 -5.68 -15.21
CA ASN A 257 -12.03 -7.12 -15.13
C ASN A 257 -13.38 -7.85 -15.09
N LEU A 258 -13.76 -8.48 -16.21
CA LEU A 258 -15.00 -9.22 -16.39
C LEU A 258 -14.87 -10.73 -16.06
N LYS A 259 -13.68 -11.21 -15.68
CA LYS A 259 -13.40 -12.65 -15.52
C LYS A 259 -13.96 -13.25 -14.22
N LYS A 260 -14.43 -12.42 -13.27
CA LYS A 260 -14.89 -12.89 -11.96
C LYS A 260 -16.41 -13.07 -11.94
N ALA A 261 -16.87 -14.13 -11.28
CA ALA A 261 -18.27 -14.26 -10.92
C ALA A 261 -18.63 -13.23 -9.84
N VAL A 262 -19.79 -12.62 -9.98
CA VAL A 262 -20.38 -11.68 -9.03
C VAL A 262 -21.65 -12.31 -8.47
N SER A 263 -21.61 -12.61 -7.17
CA SER A 263 -22.80 -12.99 -6.40
C SER A 263 -23.60 -11.75 -6.01
N TYR A 264 -24.92 -11.81 -6.18
CA TYR A 264 -25.86 -10.75 -5.82
C TYR A 264 -27.26 -11.34 -5.61
N VAL A 265 -28.14 -10.62 -4.91
CA VAL A 265 -29.57 -10.96 -4.83
C VAL A 265 -30.29 -10.14 -5.88
N ASP A 266 -31.03 -10.78 -6.78
CA ASP A 266 -31.74 -10.10 -7.87
C ASP A 266 -33.02 -9.38 -7.39
N HIS A 267 -33.64 -8.64 -8.31
CA HIS A 267 -34.91 -7.92 -8.09
C HIS A 267 -36.09 -8.79 -7.63
N LEU A 268 -35.98 -10.12 -7.70
CA LEU A 268 -37.00 -11.08 -7.28
C LEU A 268 -36.66 -11.75 -5.94
N GLY A 269 -35.53 -11.39 -5.32
CA GLY A 269 -35.07 -11.94 -4.05
C GLY A 269 -34.27 -13.25 -4.19
N PHE A 270 -33.87 -13.65 -5.40
CA PHE A 270 -33.10 -14.86 -5.61
C PHE A 270 -31.60 -14.59 -5.57
N GLU A 271 -30.86 -15.45 -4.86
CA GLU A 271 -29.41 -15.48 -4.94
C GLU A 271 -28.95 -15.87 -6.36
N CYS A 272 -28.25 -14.95 -7.00
CA CYS A 272 -27.77 -15.07 -8.36
C CYS A 272 -26.23 -14.98 -8.38
N SER A 273 -25.64 -15.60 -9.41
CA SER A 273 -24.22 -15.46 -9.71
C SER A 273 -24.05 -15.29 -11.21
N ALA A 274 -23.43 -14.19 -11.64
CA ALA A 274 -23.20 -13.90 -13.05
C ALA A 274 -21.74 -13.50 -13.29
N ALA A 275 -21.22 -13.84 -14.47
CA ALA A 275 -19.95 -13.27 -14.92
C ALA A 275 -20.11 -11.76 -15.09
N GLY A 276 -19.24 -10.97 -14.47
CA GLY A 276 -19.37 -9.52 -14.49
C GLY A 276 -18.19 -8.81 -13.87
N GLY A 277 -18.17 -7.49 -14.02
CA GLY A 277 -17.08 -6.67 -13.52
C GLY A 277 -17.52 -5.25 -13.22
N ARG A 278 -16.59 -4.45 -12.73
CA ARG A 278 -16.78 -3.01 -12.57
C ARG A 278 -15.53 -2.28 -13.03
N LEU A 279 -15.68 -0.99 -13.33
CA LEU A 279 -14.53 -0.12 -13.52
C LEU A 279 -13.77 0.00 -12.20
N GLU A 280 -12.48 -0.31 -12.24
CA GLU A 280 -11.56 -0.13 -11.14
C GLU A 280 -10.49 0.87 -11.56
N CYS A 281 -9.97 1.65 -10.63
CA CYS A 281 -8.81 2.51 -10.84
C CYS A 281 -7.76 2.24 -9.76
N THR A 282 -6.50 2.51 -10.07
CA THR A 282 -5.35 2.18 -9.23
C THR A 282 -4.58 3.43 -8.82
N MET A 283 -4.07 3.47 -7.58
CA MET A 283 -3.54 4.72 -7.00
C MET A 283 -2.13 5.02 -7.53
N GLN A 284 -1.36 3.97 -7.76
CA GLN A 284 0.01 3.97 -8.25
C GLN A 284 0.12 4.47 -9.69
N ASN A 285 -0.91 4.28 -10.52
CA ASN A 285 -0.93 4.74 -11.91
C ASN A 285 -1.12 6.26 -12.03
N ILE A 286 -1.21 7.01 -10.93
CA ILE A 286 -1.08 8.47 -10.99
C ILE A 286 0.26 8.86 -11.64
N ALA A 287 1.27 8.00 -11.54
CA ALA A 287 2.55 8.07 -12.21
C ALA A 287 2.46 8.34 -13.72
N ASP A 288 1.42 7.84 -14.38
CA ASP A 288 1.21 8.02 -15.82
C ASP A 288 1.03 9.50 -16.20
N ASN A 289 0.78 10.37 -15.22
CA ASN A 289 0.64 11.82 -15.38
C ASN A 289 1.95 12.59 -15.15
N PHE A 290 3.04 11.91 -14.78
CA PHE A 290 4.31 12.52 -14.37
C PHE A 290 5.46 12.09 -15.29
N MET A 291 5.26 12.25 -16.59
CA MET A 291 6.29 12.00 -17.60
C MET A 291 7.14 13.24 -17.83
N ASN A 292 8.45 13.06 -17.95
CA ASN A 292 9.39 14.09 -18.38
C ASN A 292 9.57 14.01 -19.90
N THR A 293 9.54 15.16 -20.57
CA THR A 293 9.60 15.25 -22.04
C THR A 293 10.95 15.81 -22.50
N TYR A 294 11.50 15.22 -23.56
CA TYR A 294 12.81 15.58 -24.13
C TYR A 294 12.74 15.62 -25.66
N SER A 295 13.57 16.47 -26.28
CA SER A 295 13.64 16.62 -27.74
C SER A 295 14.42 15.51 -28.44
N TYR A 296 15.12 14.66 -27.67
CA TYR A 296 15.92 13.56 -28.17
C TYR A 296 15.72 12.32 -27.30
N ARG A 297 16.03 11.15 -27.85
CA ARG A 297 16.02 9.90 -27.11
C ARG A 297 17.19 9.90 -26.11
N CYS A 298 16.89 9.80 -24.83
CA CYS A 298 17.88 9.79 -23.77
C CYS A 298 18.63 8.45 -23.72
N SER A 299 19.92 8.50 -23.37
CA SER A 299 20.73 7.31 -23.08
C SER A 299 20.55 6.87 -21.61
N LYS A 300 21.20 5.76 -21.21
CA LYS A 300 21.15 5.24 -19.83
C LYS A 300 21.52 6.30 -18.79
N GLY A 301 20.81 6.35 -17.66
CA GLY A 301 21.10 7.26 -16.54
C GLY A 301 20.04 8.36 -16.31
N ILE A 302 19.04 8.46 -17.19
CA ILE A 302 17.96 9.45 -17.10
C ILE A 302 17.13 9.30 -15.81
N GLU A 303 17.13 8.12 -15.17
CA GLU A 303 16.32 7.77 -14.02
C GLU A 303 16.49 8.73 -12.84
N SER A 304 17.69 9.31 -12.68
CA SER A 304 17.98 10.28 -11.61
C SER A 304 17.36 11.67 -11.87
N GLU A 305 17.04 11.98 -13.11
CA GLU A 305 16.47 13.26 -13.55
C GLU A 305 14.94 13.25 -13.52
N LEU A 306 14.32 12.08 -13.69
CA LEU A 306 12.87 11.92 -13.79
C LEU A 306 12.12 12.40 -12.53
N ASP A 307 10.90 12.89 -12.71
CA ASP A 307 9.99 13.29 -11.63
C ASP A 307 9.51 12.09 -10.79
N THR A 308 9.57 10.90 -11.38
CA THR A 308 9.20 9.63 -10.76
C THR A 308 10.43 8.81 -10.39
N PHE A 309 10.48 8.21 -9.21
CA PHE A 309 11.65 7.44 -8.74
C PHE A 309 11.28 6.14 -8.00
N ILE A 310 12.26 5.27 -7.78
CA ILE A 310 12.12 4.04 -7.00
C ILE A 310 13.10 4.06 -5.82
N VAL A 311 12.63 3.57 -4.67
CA VAL A 311 13.49 3.09 -3.58
C VAL A 311 13.34 1.58 -3.51
N TYR A 312 14.46 0.86 -3.47
CA TYR A 312 14.48 -0.60 -3.45
C TYR A 312 15.03 -1.12 -2.11
N ASN A 313 14.39 -2.12 -1.52
CA ASN A 313 14.88 -2.81 -0.33
C ASN A 313 14.38 -4.28 -0.33
N GLU A 314 14.86 -5.08 0.62
CA GLU A 314 14.45 -6.47 0.80
C GLU A 314 12.95 -6.57 1.05
N ARG A 315 12.29 -7.57 0.44
CA ARG A 315 10.83 -7.73 0.49
C ARG A 315 10.27 -7.71 1.92
N LYS A 316 10.88 -8.47 2.83
CA LYS A 316 10.46 -8.57 4.24
C LYS A 316 10.52 -7.22 4.99
N LYS A 317 11.27 -6.24 4.49
CA LYS A 317 11.37 -4.87 5.04
C LYS A 317 10.46 -3.84 4.34
N VAL A 318 9.81 -4.23 3.23
CA VAL A 318 8.96 -3.32 2.43
C VAL A 318 7.51 -3.79 2.42
N THR A 319 7.27 -5.07 2.15
CA THR A 319 5.92 -5.61 1.99
C THR A 319 5.74 -6.98 2.62
N SER A 320 4.79 -7.04 3.55
CA SER A 320 4.24 -8.27 4.10
C SER A 320 2.84 -7.94 4.59
N SER A 321 1.83 -8.42 3.86
CA SER A 321 0.44 -8.01 4.06
C SER A 321 -0.37 -9.06 4.81
N ALA A 322 -1.20 -8.68 5.76
CA ALA A 322 -2.17 -9.56 6.40
C ALA A 322 -3.55 -9.40 5.72
N LYS A 323 -3.75 -10.04 4.56
CA LYS A 323 -4.97 -9.88 3.72
C LYS A 323 -5.81 -11.16 3.59
N ARG A 324 -5.18 -12.33 3.67
CA ARG A 324 -5.80 -13.63 3.38
C ARG A 324 -5.87 -14.47 4.65
N LYS A 325 -7.01 -15.12 4.87
CA LYS A 325 -7.12 -16.19 5.86
C LYS A 325 -6.35 -17.40 5.34
N LEU A 326 -5.58 -18.05 6.20
CA LEU A 326 -4.99 -19.34 5.91
C LEU A 326 -6.11 -20.38 5.70
N LYS A 327 -6.13 -21.04 4.55
CA LYS A 327 -7.11 -22.10 4.28
C LYS A 327 -6.54 -23.44 4.77
N SER A 328 -7.39 -24.32 5.29
CA SER A 328 -6.98 -25.66 5.77
C SER A 328 -6.27 -26.50 4.70
N GLU A 329 -6.62 -26.29 3.43
CA GLU A 329 -6.06 -27.01 2.28
C GLU A 329 -4.85 -26.29 1.64
N ASP A 330 -4.71 -24.98 1.88
CA ASP A 330 -3.65 -24.14 1.29
C ASP A 330 -2.60 -23.84 2.36
N ARG A 331 -1.43 -24.51 2.26
CA ARG A 331 -0.29 -24.26 3.15
C ARG A 331 0.45 -22.95 2.83
N SER A 332 -0.01 -22.16 1.85
CA SER A 332 0.62 -20.89 1.52
C SER A 332 0.41 -19.85 2.62
N LEU A 333 1.52 -19.45 3.25
CA LEU A 333 1.58 -18.32 4.19
C LEU A 333 1.60 -16.96 3.48
N HIS A 334 1.49 -16.93 2.15
CA HIS A 334 1.57 -15.68 1.40
C HIS A 334 0.37 -14.78 1.69
N GLN A 335 0.68 -13.56 2.14
CA GLN A 335 -0.29 -12.54 2.55
C GLN A 335 -1.24 -12.95 3.69
N THR A 336 -0.85 -13.90 4.55
CA THR A 336 -1.62 -14.27 5.75
C THR A 336 -1.06 -13.58 7.00
N PRO A 337 -1.85 -13.44 8.08
CA PRO A 337 -1.35 -12.92 9.35
C PRO A 337 -0.15 -13.70 9.90
N GLU A 338 -0.15 -15.02 9.75
CA GLU A 338 0.93 -15.92 10.18
C GLU A 338 2.20 -15.68 9.35
N GLY A 339 2.06 -15.57 8.03
CA GLY A 339 3.18 -15.26 7.14
C GLY A 339 3.78 -13.89 7.41
N SER A 340 2.95 -12.88 7.68
CA SER A 340 3.47 -11.56 8.03
C SER A 340 4.11 -11.53 9.41
N LEU A 341 3.65 -12.34 10.36
CA LEU A 341 4.30 -12.47 11.66
C LEU A 341 5.69 -13.09 11.53
N LEU A 342 5.84 -14.11 10.67
CA LEU A 342 7.15 -14.68 10.36
C LEU A 342 8.12 -13.65 9.79
N ASP A 343 7.67 -12.81 8.86
CA ASP A 343 8.53 -11.77 8.30
C ASP A 343 8.94 -10.73 9.36
N ILE A 344 8.05 -10.41 10.32
CA ILE A 344 8.42 -9.58 11.48
C ILE A 344 9.47 -10.28 12.35
N MET A 345 9.33 -11.59 12.63
CA MET A 345 10.32 -12.34 13.42
C MET A 345 11.66 -12.43 12.68
N ARG A 346 11.67 -12.63 11.36
CA ARG A 346 12.90 -12.59 10.53
C ARG A 346 13.58 -11.23 10.59
N ASN A 347 12.81 -10.15 10.50
CA ASN A 347 13.33 -8.79 10.67
C ASN A 347 13.89 -8.56 12.07
N ALA A 348 13.23 -9.09 13.11
CA ALA A 348 13.71 -9.01 14.47
C ALA A 348 15.01 -9.80 14.68
N HIS A 349 15.12 -11.01 14.11
CA HIS A 349 16.35 -11.79 14.08
C HIS A 349 17.49 -10.97 13.47
N ASP A 350 17.32 -10.44 12.25
CA ASP A 350 18.38 -9.68 11.60
C ASP A 350 18.81 -8.44 12.40
N LEU A 351 17.84 -7.73 12.99
CA LEU A 351 18.10 -6.57 13.82
C LEU A 351 18.87 -6.94 15.09
N LEU A 352 18.44 -7.98 15.81
CA LEU A 352 19.10 -8.42 17.05
C LEU A 352 20.49 -9.00 16.79
N SER A 353 20.64 -9.83 15.75
CA SER A 353 21.92 -10.37 15.32
C SER A 353 22.90 -9.25 14.96
N SER A 354 22.41 -8.17 14.32
CA SER A 354 23.23 -6.98 14.05
C SER A 354 23.58 -6.15 15.30
N CYS A 355 22.99 -6.47 16.46
CA CYS A 355 23.34 -5.93 17.77
C CYS A 355 24.17 -6.92 18.62
N SER A 356 24.69 -7.99 18.01
CA SER A 356 25.40 -9.07 18.71
C SER A 356 24.55 -9.80 19.76
N ILE A 357 23.22 -9.80 19.59
CA ILE A 357 22.29 -10.61 20.38
C ILE A 357 21.97 -11.86 19.59
N GLU A 358 22.34 -13.02 20.12
CA GLU A 358 22.07 -14.31 19.49
C GLU A 358 20.60 -14.71 19.70
N VAL A 359 19.86 -14.86 18.62
CA VAL A 359 18.50 -15.40 18.60
C VAL A 359 18.38 -16.46 17.52
N PRO A 360 17.55 -17.52 17.70
CA PRO A 360 17.43 -18.58 16.71
C PRO A 360 17.00 -18.05 15.33
N GLU A 361 17.58 -18.60 14.26
CA GLU A 361 17.18 -18.23 12.90
C GLU A 361 15.75 -18.66 12.60
N VAL A 362 14.95 -17.76 12.02
CA VAL A 362 13.61 -18.08 11.52
C VAL A 362 13.73 -18.60 10.10
N LYS A 363 13.68 -19.94 9.96
CA LYS A 363 13.87 -20.66 8.70
C LYS A 363 12.72 -20.42 7.71
N ASP A 364 12.65 -21.21 6.64
CA ASP A 364 11.63 -21.05 5.60
C ASP A 364 10.19 -21.29 6.09
N ASN A 365 9.21 -20.91 5.25
CA ASN A 365 7.80 -21.01 5.59
C ASN A 365 7.32 -22.45 5.82
N ASN A 366 7.94 -23.44 5.17
CA ASN A 366 7.54 -24.84 5.30
C ASN A 366 7.98 -25.38 6.66
N GLU A 367 9.18 -25.02 7.12
CA GLU A 367 9.65 -25.45 8.43
C GLU A 367 8.77 -24.90 9.55
N TYR A 368 8.37 -23.63 9.48
CA TYR A 368 7.45 -23.02 10.44
C TYR A 368 6.16 -23.82 10.63
N LEU A 369 5.56 -24.31 9.54
CA LEU A 369 4.31 -25.07 9.61
C LEU A 369 4.45 -26.38 10.41
N HIS A 370 5.67 -26.87 10.60
CA HIS A 370 5.95 -28.11 11.34
C HIS A 370 6.48 -27.86 12.75
N SER A 371 7.34 -26.85 12.95
CA SER A 371 8.06 -26.62 14.22
C SER A 371 7.57 -25.41 15.02
N GLY A 372 6.72 -24.55 14.45
CA GLY A 372 6.26 -23.32 15.09
C GLY A 372 7.30 -22.19 15.11
N LEU A 373 7.00 -21.11 15.86
CA LEU A 373 7.93 -19.98 15.97
C LEU A 373 9.08 -20.34 16.92
N PRO A 374 10.36 -20.15 16.51
CA PRO A 374 11.48 -20.46 17.38
C PRO A 374 11.65 -19.42 18.51
N PHE A 375 11.11 -18.21 18.34
CA PHE A 375 11.00 -17.18 19.37
C PHE A 375 9.84 -16.22 19.04
N ILE A 376 9.43 -15.43 20.04
CA ILE A 376 8.46 -14.35 19.87
C ILE A 376 9.04 -13.09 20.51
N ILE A 377 9.14 -12.01 19.72
CA ILE A 377 9.57 -10.70 20.23
C ILE A 377 8.74 -9.58 19.63
N PHE A 378 8.37 -8.62 20.47
CA PHE A 378 7.73 -7.38 20.05
C PHE A 378 8.54 -6.19 20.58
N LEU A 379 9.18 -5.48 19.66
CA LEU A 379 9.99 -4.32 20.00
C LEU A 379 9.09 -3.13 20.33
N HIS A 380 9.30 -2.53 21.50
CA HIS A 380 8.54 -1.36 21.89
C HIS A 380 8.89 -0.18 20.96
N PRO A 381 7.92 0.57 20.42
CA PRO A 381 8.19 1.68 19.49
C PRO A 381 9.14 2.76 20.04
N ALA A 382 9.25 2.88 21.37
CA ALA A 382 10.22 3.78 22.03
C ALA A 382 11.69 3.40 21.77
N LEU A 383 12.00 2.18 21.35
CA LEU A 383 13.34 1.80 20.86
C LEU A 383 13.69 2.57 19.59
N GLY A 384 12.70 2.97 18.81
CA GLY A 384 12.85 3.83 17.65
C GLY A 384 12.35 3.14 16.38
N PRO A 385 11.97 3.94 15.38
CA PRO A 385 11.42 3.43 14.11
C PRO A 385 12.46 2.91 13.13
N PHE A 386 13.76 3.10 13.40
CA PHE A 386 14.85 2.70 12.49
C PHE A 386 15.80 1.74 13.17
N TRP A 387 16.27 0.74 12.42
CA TRP A 387 17.19 -0.27 12.92
C TRP A 387 18.46 0.33 13.51
N ASP A 388 19.01 1.36 12.87
CA ASP A 388 20.23 2.03 13.38
C ASP A 388 20.00 2.78 14.70
N ILE A 389 18.80 3.31 14.94
CA ILE A 389 18.45 3.93 16.23
C ILE A 389 18.26 2.86 17.30
N VAL A 390 17.65 1.72 16.95
CA VAL A 390 17.50 0.60 17.88
C VAL A 390 18.88 0.05 18.26
N LYS A 391 19.76 -0.20 17.28
CA LYS A 391 21.15 -0.64 17.51
C LYS A 391 21.88 0.25 18.49
N GLN A 392 21.81 1.57 18.32
CA GLN A 392 22.47 2.53 19.22
C GLN A 392 22.02 2.37 20.68
N LYS A 393 20.72 2.13 20.91
CA LYS A 393 20.19 1.94 22.27
C LYS A 393 20.55 0.59 22.86
N VAL A 394 20.50 -0.47 22.04
CA VAL A 394 20.88 -1.82 22.48
C VAL A 394 22.36 -1.87 22.84
N HIS A 395 23.25 -1.31 22.02
CA HIS A 395 24.68 -1.22 22.34
C HIS A 395 24.93 -0.46 23.64
N ARG A 396 24.27 0.68 23.85
CA ARG A 396 24.39 1.41 25.13
C ARG A 396 23.94 0.56 26.32
N TRP A 397 22.89 -0.23 26.17
CA TRP A 397 22.39 -1.10 27.24
C TRP A 397 23.33 -2.26 27.54
N LEU A 398 23.95 -2.88 26.53
CA LEU A 398 24.91 -3.98 26.70
C LEU A 398 26.24 -3.53 27.34
N HIS A 399 26.51 -2.22 27.36
CA HIS A 399 27.72 -1.63 27.96
C HIS A 399 27.45 -0.90 29.29
N LEU A 400 26.21 -0.95 29.80
CA LEU A 400 25.84 -0.56 31.16
C LEU A 400 25.83 -1.82 32.04
#